data_AF-A6IHD1-F1
#
_entry.id   AF-A6IHD1-F1
#
_cell.length_a   1.000
_cell.length_b   1.000
_cell.length_c   1.000
_cell.angle_alpha   90.00
_cell.angle_beta   90.00
_cell.angle_gamma   90.00
#
_symmetry.space_group_name_H-M   'P 1'
#
loop_
_entity.id
_entity.type
_entity.pdbx_description
1 polymer ?
#
loop_
_entity_poly.entity_id
_entity_poly.type
_entity_poly.pdbx_seq_one_letter_code
_entity_poly.pdbx_strand_id
1 'polypeptide(L)'
;MTDQAFVTLTTNDAYAKGALVLGSSLKQHRTTRRTVVLASPQVSDSMRKVLETVFDEVIMVDVLDSGDSAHLTLMKRPELGITLTKLHCWSLTQYSKCVFMDADTLVLSNIDDLFEREELSAAPDPGWPDCFNSGVFVYQPSIETYNQLLHLASEQGSFDGIPRGEMKLTHWPAQVCTSTGMNFLSPASLKCPKLRLLMYLYISLKTHYKN
;
A
#
# COMPACT_ATOMS: atom_id res chain seq x y z
N MET A 1 15.02 12.54 11.30
CA MET A 1 15.15 11.09 11.00
C MET A 1 14.95 10.97 9.51
N THR A 2 15.99 10.62 8.76
CA THR A 2 15.96 10.58 7.29
C THR A 2 15.70 9.17 6.75
N ASP A 3 15.58 8.18 7.64
CA ASP A 3 15.45 6.75 7.34
C ASP A 3 14.00 6.23 7.48
N GLN A 4 13.02 7.12 7.64
CA GLN A 4 11.60 6.76 7.73
C GLN A 4 10.76 7.55 6.72
N ALA A 5 9.80 6.87 6.08
CA ALA A 5 8.98 7.47 5.03
C ALA A 5 7.50 7.08 5.07
N PHE A 6 6.64 8.03 4.68
CA PHE A 6 5.33 7.71 4.13
C PHE A 6 5.49 7.36 2.65
N VAL A 7 4.88 6.26 2.23
CA VAL A 7 4.96 5.74 0.86
C VAL A 7 3.56 5.63 0.28
N THR A 8 3.36 6.12 -0.93
CA THR A 8 2.13 5.92 -1.70
C THR A 8 2.42 5.41 -3.10
N LEU A 9 1.39 4.99 -3.84
CA LEU A 9 1.49 4.50 -5.21
C LEU A 9 0.49 5.23 -6.10
N THR A 10 0.94 5.60 -7.29
CA THR A 10 0.08 6.01 -8.39
C THR A 10 0.42 5.27 -9.68
N THR A 11 -0.61 4.71 -10.33
CA THR A 11 -0.47 3.95 -11.57
C THR A 11 -1.03 4.68 -12.80
N ASN A 12 -1.58 5.88 -12.62
CA ASN A 12 -2.11 6.74 -13.68
C ASN A 12 -2.36 8.17 -13.16
N ASP A 13 -2.65 9.09 -14.07
CA ASP A 13 -2.87 10.51 -13.73
C ASP A 13 -4.09 10.77 -12.85
N ALA A 14 -5.09 9.88 -12.82
CA ALA A 14 -6.25 10.04 -11.95
C ALA A 14 -5.86 9.77 -10.48
N TYR A 15 -5.17 8.66 -10.22
CA TYR A 15 -4.64 8.34 -8.88
C TYR A 15 -3.53 9.30 -8.45
N ALA A 16 -2.79 9.89 -9.39
CA ALA A 16 -1.77 10.88 -9.07
C ALA A 16 -2.37 12.13 -8.40
N LYS A 17 -3.60 12.52 -8.76
CA LYS A 17 -4.33 13.60 -8.06
C LYS A 17 -4.58 13.24 -6.59
N GLY A 18 -4.97 12.00 -6.32
CA GLY A 18 -5.12 11.48 -4.96
C GLY A 18 -3.81 11.51 -4.19
N ALA A 19 -2.72 11.04 -4.80
CA ALA A 19 -1.38 11.10 -4.22
C ALA A 19 -0.95 12.55 -3.88
N LEU A 20 -1.22 13.53 -4.77
CA LEU A 20 -0.94 14.94 -4.50
C LEU A 20 -1.71 15.47 -3.29
N VAL A 21 -3.00 15.10 -3.16
CA VAL A 21 -3.83 15.46 -1.99
C VAL A 21 -3.26 14.83 -0.72
N LEU A 22 -2.92 13.53 -0.76
CA LEU A 22 -2.33 12.82 0.36
C LEU A 22 -1.01 13.46 0.80
N GLY A 23 -0.06 13.66 -0.12
CA GLY A 23 1.24 14.29 0.17
C GLY A 23 1.09 15.71 0.72
N SER A 24 0.16 16.50 0.17
CA SER A 24 -0.16 17.83 0.69
C SER A 24 -0.73 17.78 2.11
N SER A 25 -1.62 16.83 2.40
CA SER A 25 -2.22 16.67 3.74
C SER A 25 -1.19 16.26 4.79
N LEU A 26 -0.24 15.38 4.45
CA LEU A 26 0.89 15.02 5.31
C LEU A 26 1.75 16.25 5.66
N LYS A 27 2.09 17.08 4.66
CA LYS A 27 2.84 18.33 4.86
C LYS A 27 2.06 19.34 5.67
N GLN A 28 0.77 19.51 5.40
CA GLN A 28 -0.12 20.40 6.16
C GLN A 28 -0.15 20.03 7.65
N HIS A 29 -0.13 18.74 7.95
CA HIS A 29 -0.07 18.22 9.32
C HIS A 29 1.35 18.01 9.85
N ARG A 30 2.35 18.63 9.19
CA ARG A 30 3.73 18.76 9.66
C ARG A 30 4.38 17.42 9.98
N THR A 31 4.22 16.43 9.11
CA THR A 31 5.03 15.21 9.23
C THR A 31 6.51 15.56 9.24
N THR A 32 7.29 14.87 10.06
CA THR A 32 8.76 15.00 10.07
C THR A 32 9.45 13.87 9.30
N ARG A 33 8.70 13.04 8.57
CA ARG A 33 9.21 11.90 7.81
C ARG A 33 9.25 12.24 6.32
N ARG A 34 10.05 11.48 5.58
CA ARG A 34 10.14 11.62 4.12
C ARG A 34 8.82 11.21 3.48
N THR A 35 8.53 11.74 2.30
CA THR A 35 7.35 11.43 1.50
C THR A 35 7.77 10.86 0.16
N VAL A 36 7.36 9.63 -0.12
CA VAL A 36 7.74 8.90 -1.32
C VAL A 36 6.50 8.52 -2.11
N VAL A 37 6.57 8.65 -3.42
CA VAL A 37 5.55 8.12 -4.33
C VAL A 37 6.19 7.15 -5.32
N LEU A 38 5.66 5.94 -5.38
CA LEU A 38 5.90 5.00 -6.47
C LEU A 38 5.02 5.41 -7.65
N ALA A 39 5.60 5.52 -8.84
CA ALA A 39 4.89 5.92 -10.05
C ALA A 39 5.13 4.89 -11.16
N SER A 40 4.06 4.46 -11.83
CA SER A 40 4.20 3.60 -13.01
C SER A 40 4.47 4.43 -14.29
N PRO A 41 4.98 3.82 -15.37
CA PRO A 41 5.21 4.50 -16.65
C PRO A 41 3.97 5.18 -17.26
N GLN A 42 2.77 4.73 -16.89
CA GLN A 42 1.50 5.28 -17.37
C GLN A 42 1.18 6.67 -16.77
N VAL A 43 1.94 7.12 -15.77
CA VAL A 43 1.84 8.48 -15.24
C VAL A 43 2.56 9.45 -16.19
N SER A 44 1.85 10.47 -16.66
CA SER A 44 2.40 11.43 -17.62
C SER A 44 3.61 12.16 -17.05
N ASP A 45 4.56 12.56 -17.92
CA ASP A 45 5.72 13.35 -17.49
C ASP A 45 5.30 14.66 -16.83
N SER A 46 4.23 15.30 -17.32
CA SER A 46 3.65 16.48 -16.69
C SER A 46 3.21 16.21 -15.27
N MET A 47 2.52 15.08 -15.03
CA MET A 47 2.06 14.73 -13.70
C MET A 47 3.22 14.34 -12.78
N ARG A 48 4.23 13.64 -13.29
CA ARG A 48 5.46 13.32 -12.55
C ARG A 48 6.19 14.56 -12.06
N LYS A 49 6.34 15.57 -12.92
CA LYS A 49 6.91 16.88 -12.51
C LYS A 49 6.12 17.54 -11.39
N VAL A 50 4.79 17.41 -11.38
CA VAL A 50 3.96 17.95 -10.30
C VAL A 50 4.16 17.13 -9.02
N LEU A 51 4.24 15.80 -9.11
CA LEU A 51 4.55 14.93 -7.96
C LEU A 51 5.90 15.29 -7.33
N GLU A 52 6.93 15.59 -8.12
CA GLU A 52 8.25 16.04 -7.65
C GLU A 52 8.21 17.34 -6.82
N THR A 53 7.16 18.16 -6.96
CA THR A 53 6.99 19.36 -6.12
C THR A 53 6.39 19.04 -4.74
N VAL A 54 5.67 17.93 -4.63
CA VAL A 54 4.93 17.52 -3.41
C VAL A 54 5.65 16.43 -2.65
N PHE A 55 6.30 15.49 -3.32
CA PHE A 55 7.02 14.38 -2.69
C PHE A 55 8.51 14.66 -2.62
N ASP A 56 9.15 14.14 -1.59
CA ASP A 56 10.59 14.17 -1.45
C ASP A 56 11.30 13.29 -2.50
N GLU A 57 10.67 12.17 -2.86
CA GLU A 57 11.17 11.20 -3.84
C GLU A 57 10.01 10.68 -4.70
N VAL A 58 10.23 10.64 -6.02
CA VAL A 58 9.36 10.00 -7.00
C VAL A 58 10.14 8.84 -7.62
N ILE A 59 9.68 7.61 -7.38
CA ILE A 59 10.38 6.39 -7.80
C ILE A 59 9.57 5.72 -8.90
N MET A 60 10.18 5.56 -10.07
CA MET A 60 9.55 4.86 -11.18
C MET A 60 9.61 3.35 -10.94
N VAL A 61 8.48 2.68 -11.10
CA VAL A 61 8.35 1.22 -11.02
C VAL A 61 7.69 0.72 -12.29
N ASP A 62 8.42 -0.06 -13.09
CA ASP A 62 7.93 -0.65 -14.33
C ASP A 62 7.95 -2.18 -14.24
N VAL A 63 6.85 -2.76 -13.76
CA VAL A 63 6.68 -4.23 -13.68
C VAL A 63 6.59 -4.90 -15.06
N LEU A 64 6.39 -4.14 -16.14
CA LEU A 64 6.40 -4.66 -17.51
C LEU A 64 7.81 -4.74 -18.09
N ASP A 65 8.81 -4.07 -17.50
CA ASP A 65 10.20 -4.24 -17.87
C ASP A 65 10.63 -5.69 -17.59
N SER A 66 11.20 -6.36 -18.58
CA SER A 66 11.75 -7.71 -18.43
C SER A 66 12.87 -7.84 -17.39
N GLY A 67 13.53 -6.72 -17.04
CA GLY A 67 14.51 -6.65 -15.97
C GLY A 67 13.89 -6.53 -14.57
N ASP A 68 12.58 -6.30 -14.47
CA ASP A 68 11.90 -6.18 -13.18
C ASP A 68 11.71 -7.55 -12.52
N SER A 69 12.09 -7.62 -11.25
CA SER A 69 11.94 -8.84 -10.43
C SER A 69 10.51 -9.40 -10.36
N ALA A 70 9.48 -8.56 -10.54
CA ALA A 70 8.09 -8.98 -10.56
C ALA A 70 7.58 -9.39 -11.96
N HIS A 71 8.35 -9.17 -13.03
CA HIS A 71 7.91 -9.40 -14.41
C HIS A 71 7.46 -10.85 -14.67
N LEU A 72 8.23 -11.82 -14.18
CA LEU A 72 7.88 -13.24 -14.33
C LEU A 72 6.58 -13.59 -13.60
N THR A 73 6.36 -13.03 -12.42
CA THR A 73 5.12 -13.20 -11.66
C THR A 73 3.96 -12.54 -12.40
N LEU A 74 4.17 -11.35 -12.98
CA LEU A 74 3.17 -10.66 -13.79
C LEU A 74 2.77 -11.47 -15.03
N MET A 75 3.73 -12.08 -15.73
CA MET A 75 3.44 -12.94 -16.88
C MET A 75 2.60 -14.18 -16.51
N LYS A 76 2.77 -14.72 -15.30
CA LYS A 76 1.94 -15.81 -14.78
C LYS A 76 0.56 -15.33 -14.31
N ARG A 77 0.45 -14.09 -13.83
CA ARG A 77 -0.70 -13.50 -13.13
C ARG A 77 -0.93 -12.05 -13.57
N PRO A 78 -1.35 -11.80 -14.82
CA PRO A 78 -1.49 -10.45 -15.37
C PRO A 78 -2.47 -9.58 -14.59
N GLU A 79 -3.45 -10.18 -13.92
CA GLU A 79 -4.42 -9.51 -13.06
C GLU A 79 -3.79 -8.84 -11.83
N LEU A 80 -2.57 -9.24 -11.44
CA LEU A 80 -1.89 -8.71 -10.25
C LEU A 80 -1.01 -7.49 -10.52
N GLY A 81 -1.02 -6.90 -11.72
CA GLY A 81 -0.09 -5.82 -12.08
C GLY A 81 0.00 -4.66 -11.09
N ILE A 82 -1.14 -4.17 -10.60
CA ILE A 82 -1.17 -3.09 -9.59
C ILE A 82 -0.62 -3.59 -8.25
N THR A 83 -1.01 -4.80 -7.83
CA THR A 83 -0.53 -5.43 -6.59
C THR A 83 0.98 -5.62 -6.62
N LEU A 84 1.54 -6.14 -7.71
CA LEU A 84 2.99 -6.32 -7.87
C LEU A 84 3.73 -4.98 -7.86
N THR A 85 3.17 -3.95 -8.51
CA THR A 85 3.72 -2.59 -8.44
C THR A 85 3.71 -2.04 -7.01
N LYS A 86 2.66 -2.33 -6.23
CA LYS A 86 2.56 -1.94 -4.82
C LYS A 86 3.60 -2.65 -3.94
N LEU A 87 3.87 -3.94 -4.18
CA LEU A 87 4.85 -4.72 -3.42
C LEU A 87 6.27 -4.16 -3.50
N HIS A 88 6.62 -3.42 -4.55
CA HIS A 88 7.88 -2.67 -4.63
C HIS A 88 8.09 -1.68 -3.48
N CYS A 89 7.06 -1.35 -2.68
CA CYS A 89 7.28 -0.59 -1.46
C CYS A 89 8.23 -1.29 -0.48
N TRP A 90 8.32 -2.64 -0.48
CA TRP A 90 9.29 -3.40 0.31
C TRP A 90 10.71 -3.37 -0.25
N SER A 91 10.93 -2.94 -1.50
CA SER A 91 12.29 -2.82 -2.07
C SER A 91 13.01 -1.53 -1.69
N LEU A 92 12.31 -0.60 -1.00
CA LEU A 92 12.84 0.71 -0.58
C LEU A 92 13.76 0.61 0.65
N THR A 93 14.82 -0.19 0.56
CA THR A 93 15.74 -0.52 1.66
C THR A 93 16.64 0.64 2.12
N GLN A 94 16.56 1.81 1.47
CA GLN A 94 17.11 3.05 2.02
C GLN A 94 16.35 3.54 3.27
N TYR A 95 15.16 2.99 3.54
CA TYR A 95 14.36 3.29 4.73
C TYR A 95 14.32 2.10 5.70
N SER A 96 14.42 2.39 6.99
CA SER A 96 14.32 1.40 8.08
C SER A 96 12.88 1.02 8.42
N LYS A 97 11.93 1.92 8.17
CA LYS A 97 10.49 1.71 8.40
C LYS A 97 9.67 2.66 7.56
N CYS A 98 8.57 2.15 7.03
CA CYS A 98 7.65 2.93 6.21
C CYS A 98 6.21 2.77 6.67
N VAL A 99 5.40 3.78 6.36
CA VAL A 99 3.94 3.69 6.41
C VAL A 99 3.42 3.79 4.98
N PHE A 100 2.88 2.70 4.48
CA PHE A 100 2.21 2.71 3.18
C PHE A 100 0.82 3.32 3.33
N MET A 101 0.42 4.17 2.39
CA MET A 101 -0.91 4.77 2.29
C MET A 101 -1.40 4.74 0.84
N ASP A 102 -2.55 4.13 0.56
CA ASP A 102 -3.18 4.19 -0.77
C ASP A 102 -3.47 5.65 -1.16
N ALA A 103 -3.36 5.99 -2.44
CA ALA A 103 -3.55 7.35 -2.93
C ALA A 103 -4.99 7.89 -2.78
N ASP A 104 -5.96 7.04 -2.42
CA ASP A 104 -7.34 7.40 -2.08
C ASP A 104 -7.56 7.62 -0.56
N THR A 105 -6.48 7.82 0.20
CA THR A 105 -6.52 8.19 1.62
C THR A 105 -6.28 9.69 1.85
N LEU A 106 -6.72 10.20 3.00
CA LEU A 106 -6.54 11.60 3.41
C LEU A 106 -6.13 11.67 4.88
N VAL A 107 -5.09 12.47 5.17
CA VAL A 107 -4.61 12.71 6.53
C VAL A 107 -5.28 13.95 7.11
N LEU A 108 -5.83 13.83 8.33
CA LEU A 108 -6.53 14.93 9.02
C LEU A 108 -5.86 15.42 10.30
N SER A 109 -4.79 14.74 10.71
CA SER A 109 -3.97 15.09 11.85
C SER A 109 -2.59 14.51 11.65
N ASN A 110 -1.60 14.96 12.42
CA ASN A 110 -0.30 14.32 12.39
C ASN A 110 -0.44 12.83 12.84
N ILE A 111 0.14 11.93 12.06
CA ILE A 111 0.08 10.46 12.23
C ILE A 111 1.48 9.85 12.31
N ASP A 112 2.46 10.65 12.69
CA ASP A 112 3.85 10.24 12.81
C ASP A 112 4.07 9.20 13.92
N ASP A 113 3.14 9.08 14.86
CA ASP A 113 3.14 8.04 15.90
C ASP A 113 2.92 6.62 15.34
N LEU A 114 2.49 6.48 14.08
CA LEU A 114 2.45 5.17 13.41
C LEU A 114 3.83 4.52 13.30
N PHE A 115 4.92 5.31 13.24
CA PHE A 115 6.28 4.78 13.18
C PHE A 115 6.75 4.13 14.49
N GLU A 116 6.00 4.24 15.58
CA GLU A 116 6.25 3.49 16.82
C GLU A 116 5.82 2.03 16.71
N ARG A 117 5.06 1.67 15.67
CA ARG A 117 4.55 0.31 15.45
C ARG A 117 5.57 -0.59 14.73
N GLU A 118 5.40 -1.89 14.89
CA GLU A 118 6.20 -2.92 14.23
C GLU A 118 5.53 -3.42 12.94
N GLU A 119 6.31 -4.06 12.07
CA GLU A 119 5.75 -4.81 10.94
C GLU A 119 5.09 -6.11 11.46
N LEU A 120 3.89 -6.49 11.02
CA LEU A 120 2.92 -5.77 10.18
C LEU A 120 1.81 -5.19 11.06
N SER A 121 1.61 -3.88 11.01
CA SER A 121 0.51 -3.20 11.70
C SER A 121 -0.43 -2.52 10.72
N ALA A 122 -1.73 -2.83 10.81
CA ALA A 122 -2.77 -2.29 9.92
C ALA A 122 -4.11 -2.14 10.66
N ALA A 123 -5.08 -1.45 10.04
CA ALA A 123 -6.46 -1.39 10.54
C ALA A 123 -7.24 -2.65 10.15
N PRO A 124 -8.22 -3.14 10.93
CA PRO A 124 -9.11 -4.24 10.50
C PRO A 124 -9.91 -3.87 9.26
N ASP A 125 -10.29 -4.80 8.39
CA ASP A 125 -11.24 -4.51 7.32
C ASP A 125 -12.67 -4.40 7.87
N PRO A 126 -13.50 -3.44 7.41
CA PRO A 126 -14.88 -3.28 7.91
C PRO A 126 -15.81 -4.43 7.51
N GLY A 127 -15.59 -5.04 6.34
CA GLY A 127 -16.41 -6.11 5.80
C GLY A 127 -16.06 -7.47 6.41
N TRP A 128 -14.77 -7.71 6.68
CA TRP A 128 -14.28 -8.92 7.33
C TRP A 128 -13.23 -8.58 8.39
N PRO A 129 -13.63 -8.38 9.66
CA PRO A 129 -12.74 -7.85 10.70
C PRO A 129 -11.51 -8.70 11.07
N ASP A 130 -11.51 -9.98 10.69
CA ASP A 130 -10.35 -10.86 10.87
C ASP A 130 -9.25 -10.60 9.81
N CYS A 131 -9.61 -9.89 8.73
CA CYS A 131 -8.69 -9.31 7.76
C CYS A 131 -8.34 -7.88 8.14
N PHE A 132 -7.20 -7.40 7.63
CA PHE A 132 -6.85 -6.00 7.72
C PHE A 132 -7.12 -5.28 6.41
N ASN A 133 -7.48 -4.00 6.50
CA ASN A 133 -7.48 -3.10 5.38
C ASN A 133 -6.04 -2.69 5.05
N SER A 134 -5.76 -2.69 3.76
CA SER A 134 -4.44 -2.46 3.20
C SER A 134 -4.19 -1.09 2.63
N GLY A 135 -5.19 -0.21 2.78
CA GLY A 135 -5.08 1.19 2.44
C GLY A 135 -4.09 1.92 3.33
N VAL A 136 -3.84 1.43 4.55
CA VAL A 136 -2.81 1.97 5.45
C VAL A 136 -2.16 0.86 6.26
N PHE A 137 -0.84 0.74 6.19
CA PHE A 137 -0.09 -0.22 7.01
C PHE A 137 1.35 0.22 7.29
N VAL A 138 1.89 -0.25 8.41
CA VAL A 138 3.29 -0.05 8.83
C VAL A 138 4.09 -1.29 8.49
N TYR A 139 5.25 -1.10 7.86
CA TYR A 139 6.10 -2.18 7.37
C TYR A 139 7.59 -1.80 7.44
N GLN A 140 8.46 -2.79 7.27
CA GLN A 140 9.91 -2.65 7.19
C GLN A 140 10.38 -3.09 5.79
N PRO A 141 10.91 -2.18 4.96
CA PRO A 141 11.47 -2.55 3.67
C PRO A 141 12.55 -3.65 3.80
N SER A 142 12.41 -4.70 3.01
CA SER A 142 13.28 -5.88 3.02
C SER A 142 13.18 -6.60 1.67
N ILE A 143 14.32 -6.80 1.02
CA ILE A 143 14.39 -7.58 -0.22
C ILE A 143 13.97 -9.04 0.01
N GLU A 144 14.24 -9.59 1.19
CA GLU A 144 13.80 -10.94 1.55
C GLU A 144 12.28 -11.01 1.62
N THR A 145 11.64 -10.10 2.35
CA THR A 145 10.17 -10.02 2.46
C THR A 145 9.53 -9.77 1.10
N TYR A 146 10.10 -8.87 0.29
CA TYR A 146 9.66 -8.61 -1.07
C TYR A 146 9.67 -9.89 -1.93
N ASN A 147 10.76 -10.64 -1.94
CA ASN A 147 10.88 -11.89 -2.70
C ASN A 147 9.89 -12.96 -2.19
N GLN A 148 9.68 -13.06 -0.87
CA GLN A 148 8.68 -13.96 -0.29
C GLN A 148 7.26 -13.60 -0.75
N LEU A 149 6.91 -12.31 -0.76
CA LEU A 149 5.61 -11.82 -1.23
C LEU A 149 5.42 -12.07 -2.73
N LEU A 150 6.45 -11.86 -3.55
CA LEU A 150 6.41 -12.21 -4.99
C LEU A 150 6.22 -13.71 -5.22
N HIS A 151 6.92 -14.54 -4.44
CA HIS A 151 6.77 -16.00 -4.52
C HIS A 151 5.34 -16.42 -4.15
N LEU A 152 4.78 -15.88 -3.07
CA LEU A 152 3.39 -16.12 -2.67
C LEU A 152 2.40 -15.68 -3.77
N ALA A 153 2.61 -14.50 -4.36
CA ALA A 153 1.77 -14.01 -5.46
C ALA A 153 1.84 -14.91 -6.71
N SER A 154 3.02 -15.44 -7.04
CA SER A 154 3.20 -16.41 -8.14
C SER A 154 2.43 -17.71 -7.88
N GLU A 155 2.61 -18.30 -6.69
CA GLU A 155 2.08 -19.63 -6.38
C GLU A 155 0.58 -19.61 -6.07
N GLN A 156 0.14 -18.67 -5.22
CA GLN A 156 -1.21 -18.66 -4.66
C GLN A 156 -2.13 -17.63 -5.31
N GLY A 157 -1.59 -16.66 -6.05
CA GLY A 157 -2.38 -15.60 -6.67
C GLY A 157 -3.09 -14.73 -5.63
N SER A 158 -4.32 -14.32 -5.94
CA SER A 158 -5.14 -13.48 -5.07
C SER A 158 -6.49 -14.11 -4.72
N PHE A 159 -6.89 -14.01 -3.45
CA PHE A 159 -8.13 -14.58 -2.93
C PHE A 159 -9.42 -13.96 -3.50
N ASP A 160 -9.36 -12.72 -3.99
CA ASP A 160 -10.57 -11.92 -4.22
C ASP A 160 -11.21 -12.20 -5.60
N GLY A 161 -10.64 -13.15 -6.36
CA GLY A 161 -11.17 -13.67 -7.62
C GLY A 161 -12.03 -14.93 -7.49
N ILE A 162 -12.19 -15.51 -6.28
CA ILE A 162 -12.94 -16.76 -6.06
C ILE A 162 -14.34 -16.44 -5.46
N PRO A 163 -15.43 -17.03 -5.95
CA PRO A 163 -16.76 -16.88 -5.34
C PRO A 163 -16.72 -17.28 -3.86
N ARG A 164 -17.37 -16.47 -3.01
CA ARG A 164 -17.40 -16.50 -1.52
C ARG A 164 -17.75 -17.84 -0.83
N GLY A 165 -17.93 -18.95 -1.55
CA GLY A 165 -18.50 -20.20 -1.05
C GLY A 165 -17.56 -21.40 -0.89
N GLU A 166 -16.30 -21.35 -1.34
CA GLU A 166 -15.44 -22.53 -1.37
C GLU A 166 -14.14 -22.32 -0.56
N MET A 167 -14.15 -22.70 0.72
CA MET A 167 -13.02 -22.54 1.66
C MET A 167 -12.44 -23.89 2.11
N LYS A 168 -11.10 -24.02 2.13
CA LYS A 168 -10.36 -24.93 3.04
C LYS A 168 -9.10 -24.22 3.57
N LEU A 169 -9.01 -24.10 4.89
CA LEU A 169 -8.00 -23.38 5.66
C LEU A 169 -6.94 -24.34 6.21
N THR A 170 -5.65 -24.15 5.90
CA THR A 170 -4.54 -24.71 6.71
C THR A 170 -3.17 -24.07 6.37
N HIS A 171 -2.63 -23.28 7.33
CA HIS A 171 -1.20 -23.11 7.73
C HIS A 171 -0.42 -21.77 7.38
N TRP A 172 -0.35 -20.86 8.38
CA TRP A 172 0.66 -19.83 8.82
C TRP A 172 1.52 -18.98 7.84
N PRO A 173 1.87 -17.70 8.17
CA PRO A 173 1.07 -16.59 8.71
C PRO A 173 1.16 -15.32 7.81
N ALA A 174 0.34 -14.31 8.12
CA ALA A 174 0.57 -12.91 7.73
C ALA A 174 0.76 -12.66 6.22
N GLN A 175 -0.34 -12.78 5.51
CA GLN A 175 -0.38 -12.43 4.11
C GLN A 175 -1.02 -11.00 4.00
N VAL A 176 -0.70 -10.22 2.95
CA VAL A 176 -0.89 -8.74 2.83
C VAL A 176 -2.09 -8.33 1.99
N CYS A 177 -3.17 -7.81 2.59
CA CYS A 177 -4.32 -7.34 1.81
C CYS A 177 -3.87 -6.25 0.82
N THR A 178 -4.51 -6.12 -0.34
CA THR A 178 -4.54 -4.89 -1.14
C THR A 178 -5.98 -4.70 -1.60
N SER A 179 -6.46 -3.48 -1.74
CA SER A 179 -7.79 -3.17 -2.29
C SER A 179 -7.99 -3.67 -3.74
N THR A 180 -6.96 -4.33 -4.30
CA THR A 180 -6.86 -4.98 -5.61
C THR A 180 -6.76 -6.50 -5.54
N GLY A 181 -6.98 -7.12 -4.39
CA GLY A 181 -7.14 -8.55 -4.29
C GLY A 181 -6.14 -9.21 -3.36
N MET A 182 -6.55 -9.59 -2.16
CA MET A 182 -6.06 -10.74 -1.37
C MET A 182 -6.59 -10.59 0.09
N ASN A 183 -7.16 -11.63 0.71
CA ASN A 183 -7.73 -11.59 2.07
C ASN A 183 -7.02 -12.57 3.04
N PHE A 184 -6.77 -12.13 4.28
CA PHE A 184 -5.96 -12.86 5.26
C PHE A 184 -6.47 -12.79 6.68
N LEU A 185 -6.27 -13.82 7.49
CA LEU A 185 -6.72 -13.88 8.88
C LEU A 185 -5.54 -13.67 9.84
N SER A 186 -5.68 -12.81 10.85
CA SER A 186 -4.75 -12.75 12.00
C SER A 186 -5.49 -12.70 13.34
N PRO A 187 -5.14 -13.54 14.34
CA PRO A 187 -5.72 -13.47 15.68
C PRO A 187 -5.25 -12.31 16.57
N ALA A 188 -4.28 -11.48 16.18
CA ALA A 188 -3.67 -10.54 17.14
C ALA A 188 -2.95 -9.33 16.54
N SER A 189 -3.66 -8.27 16.13
CA SER A 189 -3.10 -6.91 16.02
C SER A 189 -4.20 -5.85 15.81
N LEU A 190 -5.09 -5.70 16.79
CA LEU A 190 -6.34 -4.96 16.57
C LEU A 190 -6.74 -4.10 17.78
N LYS A 191 -5.84 -3.21 18.23
CA LYS A 191 -6.13 -2.23 19.30
C LYS A 191 -5.44 -0.88 19.08
N CYS A 192 -5.68 -0.20 17.95
CA CYS A 192 -5.30 1.22 17.80
C CYS A 192 -6.52 2.08 17.40
N PRO A 193 -6.98 3.00 18.27
CA PRO A 193 -8.08 3.91 17.97
C PRO A 193 -7.83 4.84 16.78
N LYS A 194 -6.58 5.27 16.54
CA LYS A 194 -6.23 6.19 15.43
C LYS A 194 -6.28 5.52 14.06
N LEU A 195 -5.83 4.27 13.94
CA LEU A 195 -5.97 3.47 12.71
C LEU A 195 -7.46 3.21 12.38
N ARG A 196 -8.31 3.03 13.41
CA ARG A 196 -9.77 3.01 13.21
C ARG A 196 -10.31 4.34 12.68
N LEU A 197 -9.84 5.47 13.20
CA LEU A 197 -10.33 6.80 12.77
C LEU A 197 -9.97 7.11 11.31
N LEU A 198 -8.73 6.84 10.89
CA LEU A 198 -8.30 6.92 9.48
C LEU A 198 -9.20 6.09 8.57
N MET A 199 -9.59 4.89 9.03
CA MET A 199 -10.49 4.02 8.29
C MET A 199 -11.95 4.50 8.25
N TYR A 200 -12.49 5.07 9.33
CA TYR A 200 -13.86 5.63 9.32
C TYR A 200 -14.00 6.77 8.29
N LEU A 201 -12.94 7.55 8.09
CA LEU A 201 -12.88 8.58 7.06
C LEU A 201 -12.73 8.00 5.65
N TYR A 202 -11.92 6.96 5.49
CA TYR A 202 -11.81 6.19 4.23
C TYR A 202 -13.17 5.61 3.78
N ILE A 203 -13.90 4.97 4.71
CA ILE A 203 -15.24 4.42 4.43
C ILE A 203 -16.23 5.54 4.08
N SER A 204 -16.24 6.64 4.84
CA SER A 204 -17.15 7.78 4.57
C SER A 204 -16.90 8.42 3.20
N LEU A 205 -15.66 8.49 2.75
CA LEU A 205 -15.32 9.03 1.43
C LEU A 205 -15.76 8.08 0.31
N LYS A 206 -15.62 6.75 0.49
CA LYS A 206 -16.07 5.75 -0.50
C LYS A 206 -17.59 5.59 -0.57
N THR A 207 -18.33 5.75 0.52
CA THR A 207 -19.80 5.73 0.49
C THR A 207 -20.39 6.98 -0.16
N HIS A 208 -19.71 8.13 -0.10
CA HIS A 208 -20.22 9.37 -0.71
C HIS A 208 -19.97 9.50 -2.22
N TYR A 209 -19.03 8.77 -2.82
CA TYR A 209 -18.74 8.81 -4.26
C TYR A 209 -19.48 7.75 -5.10
N LYS A 210 -20.51 7.09 -4.54
CA LYS A 210 -21.33 6.08 -5.24
C LYS A 210 -22.73 6.55 -5.67
N ASN A 211 -22.98 7.86 -5.74
CA ASN A 211 -24.20 8.42 -6.33
C ASN A 211 -23.88 9.30 -7.53
#